data_AF-A0A4Q0SZ94-F1
#
_entry.id   AF-A0A4Q0SZ94-F1
#
_cell.length_a   1.000
_cell.length_b   1.000
_cell.length_c   1.000
_cell.angle_alpha   90.00
_cell.angle_beta   90.00
_cell.angle_gamma   90.00
#
_symmetry.space_group_name_H-M   'P 1'
#
loop_
_entity.id
_entity.type
_entity.pdbx_description
1 polymer ?
#
loop_
_entity_poly.entity_id
_entity_poly.type
_entity_poly.pdbx_seq_one_letter_code
_entity_poly.pdbx_strand_id
1 'polypeptide(L)'
;MGDTSYEVTGTVEMVKPMEAANWTGMDLIPFETIAERFLDLEHEGHTATLTVSFGKPFVVEGKGWACPYRISALGRDHITPAGGADSVHAIQMAMHMVHNELTGMARHHKMTFLGTNDFGFGRVGGSDAAVAKCPVVGMSVSS
;
A
#
# COMPACT_ATOMS: atom_id res chain seq x y z
N MET A 1 -21.65 -40.50 8.30
CA MET A 1 -20.65 -39.52 8.79
C MET A 1 -20.01 -38.93 7.55
N GLY A 2 -20.54 -37.81 7.06
CA GLY A 2 -20.01 -37.13 5.88
C GLY A 2 -19.00 -36.09 6.35
N ASP A 3 -17.75 -36.27 5.96
CA ASP A 3 -16.67 -35.34 6.26
C ASP A 3 -16.95 -34.03 5.50
N THR A 4 -17.13 -32.93 6.24
CA THR A 4 -17.48 -31.63 5.68
C THR A 4 -16.20 -30.84 5.50
N SER A 5 -15.45 -31.13 4.44
CA SER A 5 -14.36 -30.25 4.01
C SER A 5 -14.97 -28.98 3.41
N TYR A 6 -14.91 -27.89 4.16
CA TYR A 6 -15.20 -26.57 3.62
C TYR A 6 -13.99 -26.11 2.81
N GLU A 7 -14.09 -26.14 1.48
CA GLU A 7 -13.16 -25.41 0.63
C GLU A 7 -13.58 -23.95 0.62
N VAL A 8 -12.82 -23.08 1.29
CA VAL A 8 -12.97 -21.63 1.09
C VAL A 8 -12.36 -21.30 -0.27
N THR A 9 -13.19 -21.32 -1.32
CA THR A 9 -12.79 -20.83 -2.64
C THR A 9 -12.83 -19.30 -2.61
N GLY A 10 -11.72 -18.68 -2.21
CA GLY A 10 -11.55 -17.24 -2.34
C GLY A 10 -11.56 -16.86 -3.83
N THR A 11 -12.49 -16.01 -4.24
CA THR A 11 -12.56 -15.46 -5.60
C THR A 11 -11.50 -14.38 -5.77
N VAL A 12 -10.24 -14.79 -5.96
CA VAL A 12 -9.16 -13.85 -6.27
C VAL A 12 -9.23 -13.53 -7.76
N GLU A 13 -9.37 -12.26 -8.10
CA GLU A 13 -9.35 -11.81 -9.49
C GLU A 13 -7.95 -12.05 -10.10
N MET A 14 -7.93 -12.76 -11.23
CA MET A 14 -6.72 -13.06 -12.00
C MET A 14 -6.57 -12.02 -13.11
N VAL A 15 -5.47 -11.26 -13.09
CA VAL A 15 -5.15 -10.26 -14.13
C VAL A 15 -4.28 -10.90 -15.21
N LYS A 16 -4.61 -10.68 -16.48
CA LYS A 16 -3.91 -11.32 -17.61
C LYS A 16 -2.54 -10.67 -17.87
N PRO A 17 -1.51 -11.41 -18.34
CA PRO A 17 -0.15 -10.89 -18.46
C PRO A 17 0.02 -9.73 -19.46
N MET A 18 -0.84 -9.63 -20.48
CA MET A 18 -0.84 -8.53 -21.46
C MET A 18 -1.32 -7.20 -20.86
N GLU A 19 -2.17 -7.24 -19.84
CA GLU A 19 -2.52 -6.06 -19.04
C GLU A 19 -1.34 -5.68 -18.14
N ALA A 20 -0.57 -6.65 -17.65
CA ALA A 20 0.58 -6.47 -16.76
C ALA A 20 1.95 -6.33 -17.46
N ALA A 21 2.00 -6.04 -18.76
CA ALA A 21 3.20 -6.19 -19.60
C ALA A 21 4.18 -5.00 -19.58
N ASN A 22 3.75 -3.79 -19.19
CA ASN A 22 4.64 -2.62 -19.12
C ASN A 22 4.56 -2.01 -17.72
N TRP A 23 5.58 -2.27 -16.90
CA TRP A 23 5.65 -1.81 -15.49
C TRP A 23 5.84 -0.30 -15.33
N THR A 24 5.82 0.47 -16.42
CA THR A 24 5.86 1.93 -16.44
C THR A 24 4.70 2.43 -17.30
N GLY A 25 3.51 2.48 -16.70
CA GLY A 25 2.31 3.06 -17.31
C GLY A 25 1.15 2.09 -17.29
N MET A 26 0.39 2.07 -16.19
CA MET A 26 -0.85 1.29 -16.14
C MET A 26 -1.96 2.06 -15.43
N ASP A 27 -2.73 2.82 -16.23
CA ASP A 27 -4.11 3.20 -15.91
C ASP A 27 -5.09 2.01 -16.06
N LEU A 28 -4.58 0.81 -16.40
CA LEU A 28 -5.34 -0.40 -16.70
C LEU A 28 -5.36 -1.44 -15.57
N ILE A 29 -4.61 -1.24 -14.48
CA ILE A 29 -4.70 -2.15 -13.32
C ILE A 29 -5.98 -1.81 -12.56
N PRO A 30 -6.86 -2.78 -12.26
CA PRO A 30 -7.98 -2.54 -11.36
C PRO A 30 -7.44 -2.04 -10.02
N PHE A 31 -7.79 -0.80 -9.67
CA PHE A 31 -7.36 -0.16 -8.43
C PHE A 31 -8.58 0.02 -7.51
N GLU A 32 -8.99 -1.07 -6.88
CA GLU A 32 -9.95 -1.03 -5.79
C GLU A 32 -9.21 -0.66 -4.50
N THR A 33 -9.30 0.61 -4.06
CA THR A 33 -8.63 1.09 -2.85
C THR A 33 -9.13 0.35 -1.61
N ILE A 34 -8.21 -0.23 -0.84
CA ILE A 34 -8.49 -0.90 0.44
C ILE A 34 -7.95 -0.13 1.66
N ALA A 35 -6.99 0.77 1.46
CA ALA A 35 -6.42 1.59 2.52
C ALA A 35 -5.78 2.86 1.96
N GLU A 36 -5.79 3.93 2.75
CA GLU A 36 -5.16 5.20 2.40
C GLU A 36 -4.39 5.80 3.58
N ARG A 37 -3.38 6.60 3.25
CA ARG A 37 -2.67 7.47 4.19
C ARG A 37 -2.47 8.84 3.58
N PHE A 38 -2.70 9.85 4.41
CA PHE A 38 -2.50 11.25 4.07
C PHE A 38 -1.26 11.78 4.81
N LEU A 39 -0.37 12.41 4.06
CA LEU A 39 0.82 13.09 4.56
C LEU A 39 0.74 14.57 4.22
N ASP A 40 1.24 15.40 5.12
CA ASP A 40 1.46 16.81 4.84
C ASP A 40 2.73 16.96 4.01
N LEU A 41 2.67 17.75 2.95
CA LEU A 41 3.76 18.03 2.02
C LEU A 41 3.95 19.55 1.92
N GLU A 42 5.13 20.05 2.28
CA GLU A 42 5.48 21.45 2.01
C GLU A 42 6.09 21.59 0.62
N HIS A 43 5.49 22.45 -0.21
CA HIS A 43 5.91 22.74 -1.58
C HIS A 43 5.76 24.24 -1.87
N GLU A 44 6.86 24.90 -2.26
CA GLU A 44 6.88 26.32 -2.63
C GLU A 44 6.26 27.27 -1.59
N GLY A 45 6.44 26.97 -0.29
CA GLY A 45 5.89 27.78 0.81
C GLY A 45 4.41 27.51 1.12
N HIS A 46 3.80 26.54 0.44
CA HIS A 46 2.43 26.08 0.70
C HIS A 46 2.41 24.65 1.23
N THR A 47 1.40 24.33 2.04
CA THR A 47 1.12 22.95 2.47
C THR A 47 0.12 22.32 1.50
N ALA A 48 0.50 21.18 0.93
CA ALA A 48 -0.33 20.31 0.12
C ALA A 48 -0.48 18.95 0.80
N THR A 49 -1.44 18.15 0.35
CA THR A 49 -1.62 16.77 0.81
C THR A 49 -1.02 15.80 -0.19
N LEU A 50 -0.15 14.92 0.29
CA LEU A 50 0.27 13.71 -0.42
C LEU A 50 -0.61 12.55 0.04
N THR A 51 -1.20 11.82 -0.91
CA THR A 51 -2.01 10.63 -0.60
C THR A 51 -1.27 9.39 -1.06
N VAL A 52 -1.15 8.41 -0.17
CA VAL A 52 -0.75 7.04 -0.49
C VAL A 52 -1.99 6.17 -0.41
N SER A 53 -2.34 5.49 -1.51
CA SER A 53 -3.43 4.53 -1.54
C SER A 53 -2.88 3.14 -1.83
N PHE A 54 -3.42 2.11 -1.18
CA PHE A 54 -3.16 0.70 -1.48
C PHE A 54 -4.43 0.12 -2.08
N GLY A 55 -4.28 -0.54 -3.23
CA GLY A 55 -5.36 -1.29 -3.84
C GLY A 55 -5.39 -2.74 -3.38
N LYS A 56 -6.51 -3.40 -3.64
CA LYS A 56 -6.72 -4.82 -3.37
C LYS A 56 -5.65 -5.68 -4.06
N PRO A 57 -4.98 -6.59 -3.35
CA PRO A 57 -4.05 -7.52 -3.98
C PRO A 57 -4.74 -8.43 -4.99
N PHE A 58 -4.03 -8.76 -6.06
CA PHE A 58 -4.49 -9.64 -7.13
C PHE A 58 -3.37 -10.59 -7.56
N VAL A 59 -3.72 -11.64 -8.28
CA VAL A 59 -2.74 -12.56 -8.86
C VAL A 59 -2.57 -12.23 -10.33
N VAL A 60 -1.32 -12.03 -10.74
CA VAL A 60 -0.95 -11.94 -12.15
C VAL A 60 -0.60 -13.35 -12.62
N GLU A 61 -1.30 -13.81 -13.65
CA GLU A 61 -1.07 -15.14 -14.22
C GLU A 61 0.41 -15.31 -14.62
N GLY A 62 1.03 -16.39 -14.14
CA GLY A 62 2.44 -16.69 -14.40
C GLY A 62 3.46 -15.77 -13.70
N LYS A 63 3.05 -14.72 -12.97
CA LYS A 63 3.94 -13.81 -12.23
C LYS A 63 3.73 -13.81 -10.71
N GLY A 64 2.59 -14.30 -10.23
CA GLY A 64 2.30 -14.42 -8.79
C GLY A 64 1.51 -13.25 -8.22
N TRP A 65 1.53 -13.10 -6.89
CA TRP A 65 0.76 -12.08 -6.19
C TRP A 65 1.37 -10.68 -6.32
N ALA A 66 0.51 -9.69 -6.48
CA ALA A 66 0.89 -8.28 -6.47
C ALA A 66 -0.11 -7.46 -5.66
N CYS A 67 0.38 -6.40 -5.01
CA CYS A 67 -0.43 -5.37 -4.39
C CYS A 67 -0.13 -4.04 -5.10
N PRO A 68 -1.12 -3.42 -5.77
CA PRO A 68 -0.93 -2.10 -6.37
C PRO A 68 -0.95 -1.04 -5.27
N TYR A 69 -0.06 -0.06 -5.36
CA TYR A 69 -0.13 1.16 -4.57
C TYR A 69 -0.01 2.37 -5.47
N ARG A 70 -0.43 3.52 -4.94
CA ARG A 70 -0.50 4.78 -5.64
C ARG A 70 0.01 5.87 -4.74
N ILE A 71 0.88 6.74 -5.25
CA ILE A 71 1.30 7.97 -4.58
C ILE A 71 0.84 9.15 -5.41
N SER A 72 -0.12 9.91 -4.87
CA SER A 72 -0.71 11.06 -5.52
C SER A 72 -0.27 12.34 -4.82
N ALA A 73 0.49 13.20 -5.52
CA ALA A 73 0.94 14.49 -5.02
C ALA A 73 1.27 15.44 -6.17
N LEU A 74 1.00 16.74 -5.99
CA LEU A 74 1.40 17.81 -6.92
C LEU A 74 0.99 17.54 -8.38
N GLY A 75 -0.21 16.99 -8.60
CA GLY A 75 -0.72 16.64 -9.93
C GLY A 75 -0.05 15.44 -10.59
N ARG A 76 0.84 14.72 -9.89
CA ARG A 76 1.40 13.44 -10.32
C ARG A 76 0.62 12.33 -9.65
N ASP A 77 0.25 11.33 -10.44
CA ASP A 77 -0.38 10.10 -9.97
C ASP A 77 0.21 8.93 -10.74
N HIS A 78 0.65 7.88 -10.03
CA HIS A 78 1.17 6.67 -10.65
C HIS A 78 0.82 5.45 -9.80
N ILE A 79 0.36 4.39 -10.47
CA ILE A 79 0.07 3.10 -9.85
C ILE A 79 1.27 2.17 -10.09
N THR A 80 1.85 1.69 -9.00
CA THR A 80 2.97 0.75 -9.01
C THR A 80 2.56 -0.56 -8.35
N PRO A 81 2.76 -1.73 -8.99
CA PRO A 81 2.57 -3.02 -8.35
C PRO A 81 3.80 -3.45 -7.52
N ALA A 82 3.58 -3.99 -6.33
CA ALA A 82 4.61 -4.65 -5.52
C ALA A 82 4.33 -6.15 -5.43
N GLY A 83 5.29 -6.99 -5.84
CA GLY A 83 5.16 -8.44 -5.85
C GLY A 83 5.37 -9.07 -4.47
N GLY A 84 4.71 -10.19 -4.20
CA GLY A 84 4.85 -10.95 -2.96
C GLY A 84 4.64 -12.45 -3.15
N ALA A 85 5.00 -13.24 -2.14
CA ALA A 85 4.79 -14.69 -2.14
C ALA A 85 3.29 -15.06 -2.02
N ASP A 86 2.54 -14.23 -1.31
CA ASP A 86 1.09 -14.28 -1.16
C ASP A 86 0.52 -12.85 -1.09
N SER A 87 -0.79 -12.70 -0.91
CA SER A 87 -1.45 -11.40 -0.82
C SER A 87 -0.96 -10.55 0.36
N VAL A 88 -0.67 -11.18 1.51
CA VAL A 88 -0.24 -10.48 2.72
C VAL A 88 1.19 -9.96 2.53
N HIS A 89 2.07 -10.82 2.03
CA HIS A 89 3.44 -10.44 1.69
C HIS A 89 3.47 -9.35 0.61
N ALA A 90 2.59 -9.40 -0.39
CA ALA A 90 2.49 -8.35 -1.41
C ALA A 90 2.10 -6.99 -0.81
N ILE A 91 1.19 -6.95 0.17
CA ILE A 91 0.84 -5.72 0.90
C ILE A 91 2.06 -5.19 1.67
N GLN A 92 2.79 -6.06 2.38
CA GLN A 92 4.00 -5.68 3.12
C GLN A 92 5.04 -5.09 2.15
N MET A 93 5.27 -5.74 1.01
CA MET A 93 6.17 -5.24 -0.03
C MET A 93 5.73 -3.89 -0.59
N ALA A 94 4.42 -3.66 -0.80
CA ALA A 94 3.91 -2.36 -1.21
C ALA A 94 4.22 -1.27 -0.16
N MET A 95 4.02 -1.55 1.13
CA MET A 95 4.36 -0.60 2.21
C MET A 95 5.87 -0.26 2.21
N HIS A 96 6.73 -1.26 1.99
CA HIS A 96 8.17 -1.03 1.90
C HIS A 96 8.57 -0.19 0.69
N MET A 97 7.96 -0.44 -0.47
CA MET A 97 8.20 0.33 -1.69
C MET A 97 7.80 1.79 -1.49
N VAL A 98 6.60 2.04 -0.94
CA VAL A 98 6.15 3.39 -0.57
C VAL A 98 7.15 4.07 0.37
N HIS A 99 7.63 3.38 1.41
CA HIS A 99 8.63 3.95 2.32
C HIS A 99 9.87 4.44 1.57
N ASN A 100 10.38 3.64 0.63
CA ASN A 100 11.58 3.97 -0.15
C ASN A 100 11.33 5.16 -1.08
N GLU A 101 10.18 5.20 -1.76
CA GLU A 101 9.82 6.29 -2.66
C GLU A 101 9.66 7.62 -1.91
N LEU A 102 8.91 7.60 -0.78
CA LEU A 102 8.77 8.78 0.08
C LEU A 102 10.10 9.23 0.67
N THR A 103 10.98 8.29 1.05
CA THR A 103 12.34 8.64 1.49
C THR A 103 13.14 9.33 0.40
N GLY A 104 12.97 8.93 -0.86
CA GLY A 104 13.54 9.62 -2.02
C GLY A 104 12.99 11.04 -2.19
N MET A 105 11.67 11.19 -2.15
CA MET A 105 10.98 12.49 -2.24
C MET A 105 11.35 13.43 -1.10
N ALA A 106 11.57 12.91 0.11
CA ALA A 106 11.91 13.66 1.30
C ALA A 106 13.27 14.38 1.23
N ARG A 107 14.11 14.02 0.24
CA ARG A 107 15.37 14.73 -0.04
C ARG A 107 15.14 16.11 -0.65
N HIS A 108 13.97 16.33 -1.25
CA HIS A 108 13.63 17.56 -1.98
C HIS A 108 12.41 18.27 -1.41
N HIS A 109 11.61 17.58 -0.61
CA HIS A 109 10.39 18.11 -0.02
C HIS A 109 10.29 17.76 1.45
N LYS A 110 9.82 18.70 2.27
CA LYS A 110 9.50 18.39 3.67
C LYS A 110 8.13 17.72 3.72
N MET A 111 8.10 16.52 4.29
CA MET A 111 6.88 15.73 4.42
C MET A 111 6.75 15.22 5.83
N THR A 112 5.53 15.25 6.37
CA THR A 112 5.25 14.75 7.71
C THR A 112 3.99 13.92 7.76
N PHE A 113 4.00 12.90 8.64
CA PHE A 113 2.82 12.16 9.02
C PHE A 113 2.60 12.36 10.52
N LEU A 114 1.43 12.92 10.88
CA LEU A 114 1.08 13.26 12.27
C LEU A 114 2.16 14.13 12.96
N GLY A 115 2.75 15.06 12.21
CA GLY A 115 3.82 15.94 12.69
C GLY A 115 5.19 15.27 12.86
N THR A 116 5.37 14.03 12.41
CA THR A 116 6.63 13.29 12.48
C THR A 116 7.26 13.09 11.11
N ASN A 117 8.58 12.84 11.08
CA ASN A 117 9.31 12.47 9.86
C ASN A 117 9.24 10.97 9.54
N ASP A 118 8.51 10.19 10.34
CA ASP A 118 8.20 8.80 10.04
C ASP A 118 6.91 8.74 9.23
N PHE A 119 6.99 8.28 7.98
CA PHE A 119 5.84 8.16 7.08
C PHE A 119 4.85 7.05 7.52
N GLY A 120 5.18 6.31 8.58
CA GLY A 120 4.38 5.24 9.18
C GLY A 120 4.38 3.94 8.39
N PHE A 121 5.28 3.80 7.42
CA PHE A 121 5.43 2.61 6.58
C PHE A 121 6.66 1.82 7.03
N GLY A 122 6.48 0.54 7.32
CA GLY A 122 7.55 -0.32 7.82
C GLY A 122 8.72 -0.42 6.84
N ARG A 123 9.93 -0.64 7.37
CA ARG A 123 11.15 -0.93 6.60
C ARG A 123 11.39 -2.43 6.51
N VAL A 124 11.99 -2.91 5.43
CA VAL A 124 12.44 -4.30 5.35
C VAL A 124 13.49 -4.52 6.46
N GLY A 125 13.21 -5.42 7.40
CA GLY A 125 14.11 -5.73 8.52
C GLY A 125 14.20 -4.65 9.61
N GLY A 126 13.34 -3.63 9.60
CA GLY A 126 13.27 -2.62 10.67
C GLY A 126 12.35 -3.05 11.82
N SER A 127 12.77 -2.87 13.07
CA SER A 127 11.97 -3.17 14.28
C SER A 127 10.98 -2.07 14.67
N ASP A 128 11.06 -0.90 14.05
CA ASP A 128 10.44 0.31 14.59
C ASP A 128 9.19 0.67 13.80
N ALA A 129 8.08 0.02 14.14
CA ALA A 129 6.75 0.42 13.71
C ALA A 129 5.82 0.49 14.93
N ALA A 130 6.01 1.46 15.83
CA ALA A 130 5.12 1.60 16.99
C ALA A 130 5.21 2.98 17.68
N VAL A 131 4.58 4.00 17.09
CA VAL A 131 4.13 5.18 17.86
C VAL A 131 2.63 5.46 17.64
N ALA A 132 2.05 4.94 16.55
CA ALA A 132 0.62 5.08 16.28
C ALA A 132 -0.21 4.23 17.25
N LYS A 133 -1.05 4.87 18.06
CA LYS A 133 -2.03 4.20 18.92
C LYS A 133 -3.26 3.86 18.09
N CYS A 134 -3.63 2.57 18.03
CA CYS A 134 -4.92 2.17 17.49
C CYS A 134 -6.04 2.61 18.46
N PRO A 135 -6.98 3.48 18.03
CA PRO A 135 -8.01 4.01 18.92
C PRO A 135 -8.99 2.93 19.41
N VAL A 136 -9.13 1.82 18.68
CA VAL A 136 -10.05 0.71 19.00
C VAL A 136 -9.55 -0.11 20.19
N VAL A 137 -8.24 -0.16 20.45
CA VAL A 137 -7.66 -0.94 21.55
C VAL A 137 -7.94 -0.31 22.92
N GLY A 138 -8.40 0.96 22.96
CA GLY A 138 -8.83 1.65 24.19
C GLY A 138 -10.30 1.47 24.56
N MET A 139 -11.10 0.80 23.73
CA MET A 139 -12.51 0.53 24.04
C MET A 139 -12.60 -0.75 24.86
N SER A 140 -12.73 -0.61 26.18
CA SER A 140 -13.05 -1.71 27.09
C SER A 140 -14.31 -2.40 26.59
N VAL A 141 -14.19 -3.64 26.11
CA VAL A 141 -15.35 -4.47 25.85
C VAL A 141 -15.91 -4.84 27.21
N SER A 142 -16.97 -4.15 27.64
CA SER A 142 -17.76 -4.59 28.79
C SER A 142 -18.38 -5.93 28.41
N SER A 143 -17.89 -7.00 29.02
CA SER A 143 -18.54 -8.32 28.97
C SER A 143 -19.77 -8.34 29.89
#